data_AF-A0A478FQN4-F1
#
_entry.id   AF-A0A478FQN4-F1
#
_cell.length_a   1.000
_cell.length_b   1.000
_cell.length_c   1.000
_cell.angle_alpha   90.00
_cell.angle_beta   90.00
_cell.angle_gamma   90.00
#
_symmetry.space_group_name_H-M   'P 1'
#
loop_
_entity.id
_entity.type
_entity.pdbx_description
1 polymer ?
#
loop_
_entity_poly.entity_id
_entity_poly.type
_entity_poly.pdbx_seq_one_letter_code
_entity_poly.pdbx_strand_id
1 'polypeptide(L)'
;MRIFDYFFNRYGIPLLVVGSTGTGIKLYFGKVGYLTYGDSQIFNSLEGEENVDRSSQAGINIVSQPTAIVQPPKPKKTTFADKIDSRFKVFSEKTTEDVIRNVMFQRLYPNKDEDFSYSATQLFAGGIKFGFKAKSLYTKENAKELKTIEKPENTEVDKYREACLKALNTEYPSDKDESGQIAKLREWCTEPKIQDVLSRHKFHVFSDSRYEKEIESSIKKILAGWFKKEGETKWWEKQSFFSEDEVKQILKGKEEGFKSESEIEKEQVEFVKQKCLQELDKNFERKNFYLTKDFIDQMNDPSDLKVDLFQEVAIFCSVPTTAESYVNEAMQGILKTTFTEKEKEDYCYIEGKEPQDYKTISTTDPFEGKTFWCAVRLLYETKPKES
;
A
#
# COMPACT_ATOMS: atom_id res chain seq x y z
N MET A 1 23.14 -29.21 -1.75
CA MET A 1 21.90 -28.68 -2.38
C MET A 1 20.81 -28.27 -1.40
N ARG A 2 20.58 -28.96 -0.26
CA ARG A 2 19.51 -28.58 0.71
C ARG A 2 19.61 -27.21 1.38
N ILE A 3 20.82 -26.63 1.47
CA ILE A 3 21.02 -25.29 2.03
C ILE A 3 20.51 -24.20 1.07
N PHE A 4 20.63 -24.40 -0.24
CA PHE A 4 20.20 -23.40 -1.21
C PHE A 4 18.67 -23.26 -1.26
N ASP A 5 17.91 -24.36 -1.22
CA ASP A 5 16.44 -24.30 -1.18
C ASP A 5 15.89 -23.59 0.06
N TYR A 6 16.54 -23.74 1.22
CA TYR A 6 16.11 -23.08 2.45
C TYR A 6 16.29 -21.56 2.38
N PHE A 7 17.40 -21.08 1.81
CA PHE A 7 17.66 -19.65 1.68
C PHE A 7 16.81 -19.00 0.57
N PHE A 8 16.57 -19.68 -0.55
CA PHE A 8 15.73 -19.19 -1.64
C PHE A 8 14.27 -18.97 -1.20
N ASN A 9 13.70 -19.93 -0.47
CA ASN A 9 12.30 -19.86 -0.04
C ASN A 9 12.06 -18.90 1.13
N ARG A 10 13.07 -18.60 1.96
CA ARG A 10 12.90 -17.78 3.17
C ARG A 10 13.37 -16.33 3.03
N TYR A 11 14.33 -16.04 2.15
CA TYR A 11 14.98 -14.72 2.08
C TYR A 11 15.07 -14.09 0.68
N GLY A 12 14.53 -14.74 -0.36
CA GLY A 12 14.64 -14.31 -1.76
C GLY A 12 16.02 -14.58 -2.36
N ILE A 13 16.18 -14.31 -3.67
CA ILE A 13 17.37 -14.64 -4.46
C ILE A 13 18.60 -13.86 -3.94
N PRO A 14 19.63 -14.51 -3.36
CA PRO A 14 20.84 -13.80 -2.94
C PRO A 14 21.73 -13.51 -4.15
N LEU A 15 22.31 -12.31 -4.20
CA LEU A 15 23.36 -12.01 -5.18
C LEU A 15 24.63 -12.75 -4.76
N LEU A 16 25.16 -13.60 -5.65
CA LEU A 16 26.39 -14.37 -5.44
C LEU A 16 27.56 -13.65 -6.10
N VAL A 17 28.52 -13.17 -5.32
CA VAL A 17 29.80 -12.67 -5.85
C VAL A 17 30.88 -13.70 -5.55
N VAL A 18 31.57 -14.14 -6.61
CA VAL A 18 32.61 -15.17 -6.54
C VAL A 18 33.97 -14.49 -6.73
N GLY A 19 34.82 -14.54 -5.70
CA GLY A 19 36.20 -14.06 -5.76
C GLY A 19 37.18 -15.20 -5.53
N SER A 20 38.24 -15.27 -6.33
CA SER A 20 39.35 -16.21 -6.18
C SER A 20 40.55 -15.48 -5.58
N THR A 21 41.06 -15.95 -4.44
CA THR A 21 42.29 -15.42 -3.85
C THR A 21 43.37 -16.51 -3.83
N GLY A 22 43.70 -17.09 -4.99
CA GLY A 22 44.88 -17.98 -5.19
C GLY A 22 44.95 -19.29 -4.40
N THR A 23 44.19 -19.45 -3.31
CA THR A 23 44.19 -20.59 -2.38
C THR A 23 42.77 -21.05 -2.02
N GLY A 24 41.74 -20.48 -2.64
CA GLY A 24 40.35 -20.90 -2.48
C GLY A 24 39.34 -19.94 -3.08
N ILE A 25 38.13 -20.45 -3.31
CA ILE A 25 36.96 -19.67 -3.75
C ILE A 25 36.20 -19.20 -2.52
N LYS A 26 36.02 -17.89 -2.37
CA LYS A 26 35.12 -17.32 -1.36
C LYS A 26 33.81 -16.90 -2.03
N LEU A 27 32.70 -17.35 -1.44
CA LEU A 27 31.34 -17.01 -1.86
C LEU A 27 30.80 -15.94 -0.93
N TYR A 28 30.45 -14.78 -1.46
CA TYR A 28 29.80 -13.70 -0.72
C TYR A 28 28.31 -13.67 -1.08
N PHE A 29 27.46 -13.72 -0.06
CA PHE A 29 26.00 -13.63 -0.19
C PHE A 29 25.54 -12.23 0.25
N GLY A 30 25.07 -11.42 -0.70
CA GLY A 30 24.50 -10.10 -0.43
C GLY A 30 22.97 -10.10 -0.52
N LYS A 31 22.30 -9.35 0.37
CA LYS A 31 20.85 -9.09 0.32
C LYS A 31 20.59 -8.01 -0.73
N VAL A 32 19.79 -8.30 -1.76
CA VAL A 32 19.51 -7.37 -2.85
C VAL A 32 18.71 -6.18 -2.31
N GLY A 33 19.27 -4.97 -2.43
CA GLY A 33 18.66 -3.71 -1.97
C GLY A 33 19.63 -2.56 -1.68
N TYR A 34 20.94 -2.82 -1.63
CA TYR A 34 21.96 -1.81 -1.28
C TYR A 34 22.97 -1.49 -2.40
N LEU A 35 22.65 -1.74 -3.67
CA LEU A 35 23.59 -1.52 -4.79
C LEU A 35 23.02 -0.68 -5.94
N THR A 36 22.22 0.34 -5.61
CA THR A 36 22.05 1.49 -6.51
C THR A 36 22.34 2.76 -5.72
N TYR A 37 23.52 3.33 -6.00
CA TYR A 37 24.03 4.64 -5.60
C TYR A 37 24.65 4.83 -4.19
N GLY A 38 26.00 4.87 -4.19
CA GLY A 38 26.80 5.95 -3.60
C GLY A 38 27.30 5.80 -2.15
N ASP A 39 28.63 5.75 -2.01
CA ASP A 39 29.43 5.95 -0.77
C ASP A 39 29.43 4.86 0.31
N SER A 40 29.75 3.61 -0.06
CA SER A 40 30.28 2.66 0.93
C SER A 40 31.81 2.62 0.91
N GLN A 41 32.41 2.94 2.07
CA GLN A 41 33.85 2.97 2.35
C GLN A 41 34.59 1.63 2.12
N ILE A 42 33.88 0.58 1.70
CA ILE A 42 34.43 -0.76 1.47
C ILE A 42 35.31 -0.80 0.21
N PHE A 43 35.07 0.09 -0.77
CA PHE A 43 35.84 0.15 -2.01
C PHE A 43 37.16 0.93 -1.90
N ASN A 44 37.28 1.89 -0.98
CA ASN A 44 38.49 2.71 -0.84
C ASN A 44 39.66 1.98 -0.13
N SER A 45 39.42 0.78 0.40
CA SER A 45 40.45 -0.02 1.08
C SER A 45 41.15 -1.04 0.17
N LEU A 46 40.81 -1.07 -1.13
CA LEU A 46 41.28 -2.10 -2.07
C LEU A 46 42.12 -1.56 -3.24
N GLU A 47 42.36 -0.25 -3.31
CA GLU A 47 43.37 0.34 -4.18
C GLU A 47 44.54 0.82 -3.31
N GLY A 48 45.66 0.09 -3.38
CA GLY A 48 46.92 0.55 -2.81
C GLY A 48 47.57 1.60 -3.70
N GLU A 49 48.37 2.50 -3.10
CA GLU A 49 49.81 2.53 -3.35
C GLU A 49 50.53 3.57 -2.45
N GLU A 50 51.64 3.10 -1.89
CA GLU A 50 52.95 3.75 -1.75
C GLU A 50 53.05 5.28 -1.84
N ASN A 51 53.50 5.93 -0.75
CA ASN A 51 54.88 6.44 -0.67
C ASN A 51 55.24 7.06 0.69
N VAL A 52 56.46 6.73 1.11
CA VAL A 52 57.20 7.24 2.27
C VAL A 52 58.11 8.37 1.75
N ASP A 53 58.21 9.53 2.42
CA ASP A 53 59.40 9.92 3.20
C ASP A 53 59.48 11.44 3.58
N ARG A 54 59.88 11.65 4.84
CA ARG A 54 60.80 12.65 5.45
C ARG A 54 60.73 14.20 5.28
N SER A 55 60.73 14.81 6.48
CA SER A 55 61.54 15.98 6.95
C SER A 55 61.07 17.38 6.50
N SER A 56 61.06 18.46 7.29
CA SER A 56 61.96 18.91 8.36
C SER A 56 61.32 20.02 9.22
N GLN A 57 61.92 20.23 10.39
CA GLN A 57 61.66 21.27 11.40
C GLN A 57 61.71 22.72 10.87
N ALA A 58 60.86 23.59 11.43
CA ALA A 58 61.21 24.97 11.80
C ALA A 58 60.18 25.53 12.78
N GLY A 59 60.65 26.03 13.92
CA GLY A 59 59.83 26.50 15.03
C GLY A 59 59.17 27.86 14.78
N ILE A 60 57.95 28.00 15.30
CA ILE A 60 57.27 29.29 15.47
C ILE A 60 56.74 29.34 16.92
N ASN A 61 57.27 30.29 17.69
CA ASN A 61 56.73 30.69 18.99
C ASN A 61 55.34 31.31 18.77
N ILE A 62 54.29 30.63 19.20
CA ILE A 62 52.93 31.17 19.23
C ILE A 62 52.53 31.38 20.69
N VAL A 63 52.31 32.66 21.01
CA VAL A 63 51.77 33.14 22.27
C VAL A 63 50.42 32.47 22.54
N SER A 64 50.34 31.70 23.63
CA SER A 64 49.13 30.98 24.05
C SER A 64 48.04 31.95 24.51
N GLN A 65 47.11 32.31 23.62
CA GLN A 65 45.77 32.74 24.04
C GLN A 65 45.01 31.52 24.56
N PRO A 66 44.18 31.66 25.61
CA PRO A 66 43.33 30.57 26.07
C PRO A 66 42.31 30.25 24.97
N THR A 67 42.57 29.16 24.25
CA THR A 67 41.63 28.55 23.31
C THR A 67 40.37 28.19 24.11
N ALA A 68 39.27 28.90 23.86
CA ALA A 68 37.96 28.44 24.30
C ALA A 68 37.81 27.00 23.81
N ILE A 69 37.60 26.07 24.73
CA ILE A 69 37.34 24.67 24.42
C ILE A 69 36.06 24.66 23.60
N VAL A 70 36.19 24.64 22.27
CA VAL A 70 35.10 24.30 21.36
C VAL A 70 34.78 22.86 21.70
N GLN A 71 33.76 22.66 22.53
CA GLN A 71 33.24 21.31 22.78
C GLN A 71 32.94 20.70 21.42
N PRO A 72 33.49 19.52 21.09
CA PRO A 72 33.15 18.85 19.84
C PRO A 72 31.62 18.73 19.81
N PRO A 73 30.96 19.07 18.68
CA PRO A 73 29.51 19.00 18.60
C PRO A 73 29.07 17.61 19.06
N LYS A 74 28.22 17.56 20.09
CA LYS A 74 27.67 16.28 20.58
C LYS A 74 27.20 15.49 19.36
N PRO A 75 27.62 14.23 19.18
CA PRO A 75 27.25 13.47 18.01
C PRO A 75 25.72 13.44 17.91
N LYS A 76 25.19 13.88 16.76
CA LYS A 76 23.75 13.91 16.52
C LYS A 76 23.22 12.50 16.67
N LYS A 77 22.46 12.25 17.74
CA LYS A 77 21.81 10.96 17.96
C LYS A 77 20.89 10.69 16.78
N THR A 78 21.11 9.57 16.09
CA THR A 78 20.27 9.14 14.98
C THR A 78 18.96 8.59 15.56
N THR A 79 17.83 9.04 15.05
CA THR A 79 16.49 8.64 15.50
C THR A 79 15.84 7.65 14.52
N PHE A 80 14.71 7.06 14.90
CA PHE A 80 13.91 6.27 13.96
C PHE A 80 13.43 7.09 12.77
N ALA A 81 13.07 8.37 12.97
CA ALA A 81 12.69 9.27 11.88
C ALA A 81 13.80 9.39 10.82
N ASP A 82 15.07 9.50 11.26
CA ASP A 82 16.22 9.60 10.36
C ASP A 82 16.48 8.32 9.53
N LYS A 83 15.91 7.17 9.94
CA LYS A 83 16.06 5.88 9.25
C LYS A 83 14.90 5.53 8.33
N ILE A 84 13.79 6.27 8.38
CA ILE A 84 12.70 6.10 7.42
C ILE A 84 13.13 6.70 6.08
N ASP A 85 12.89 5.96 4.99
CA ASP A 85 13.20 6.40 3.63
C ASP A 85 12.60 7.80 3.37
N SER A 86 13.44 8.71 2.86
CA SER A 86 13.12 10.12 2.60
C SER A 86 11.91 10.35 1.69
N ARG A 87 11.48 9.35 0.91
CA ARG A 87 10.27 9.43 0.09
C ARG A 87 8.98 9.47 0.92
N PHE A 88 9.03 9.01 2.18
CA PHE A 88 7.89 9.06 3.08
C PHE A 88 7.94 10.32 3.93
N LYS A 89 6.83 11.04 3.97
CA LYS A 89 6.65 12.18 4.86
C LYS A 89 6.29 11.67 6.25
N VAL A 90 7.21 11.77 7.21
CA VAL A 90 6.94 11.40 8.61
C VAL A 90 5.96 12.37 9.26
N PHE A 91 5.21 11.88 10.26
CA PHE A 91 4.35 12.74 11.07
C PHE A 91 5.14 13.87 11.73
N SER A 92 4.48 15.02 11.86
CA SER A 92 4.97 16.19 12.56
C SER A 92 3.84 16.82 13.37
N GLU A 93 4.16 17.82 14.19
CA GLU A 93 3.15 18.64 14.88
C GLU A 93 2.16 19.33 13.93
N LYS A 94 2.54 19.48 12.65
CA LYS A 94 1.71 20.10 11.61
C LYS A 94 0.82 19.09 10.87
N THR A 95 0.97 17.79 11.12
CA THR A 95 0.15 16.78 10.46
C THR A 95 -1.29 16.89 10.95
N THR A 96 -2.21 17.07 10.01
CA THR A 96 -3.63 17.32 10.31
C THR A 96 -4.30 16.09 10.92
N GLU A 97 -5.35 16.32 11.70
CA GLU A 97 -6.14 15.24 12.32
C GLU A 97 -6.72 14.28 11.27
N ASP A 98 -7.20 14.80 10.14
CA ASP A 98 -7.77 13.97 9.08
C ASP A 98 -6.74 13.01 8.47
N VAL A 99 -5.50 13.46 8.27
CA VAL A 99 -4.41 12.60 7.78
C VAL A 99 -4.12 11.49 8.80
N ILE A 100 -4.00 11.83 10.08
CA ILE A 100 -3.76 10.84 11.14
C ILE A 100 -4.91 9.84 11.22
N ARG A 101 -6.15 10.31 11.13
CA ARG A 101 -7.34 9.46 11.14
C ARG A 101 -7.38 8.51 9.93
N ASN A 102 -6.97 8.98 8.76
CA ASN A 102 -6.82 8.13 7.57
C ASN A 102 -5.73 7.07 7.79
N VAL A 103 -4.59 7.42 8.40
CA VAL A 103 -3.53 6.45 8.71
C VAL A 103 -4.00 5.39 9.69
N MET A 104 -4.72 5.77 10.75
CA MET A 104 -5.34 4.81 11.68
C MET A 104 -6.32 3.89 10.95
N PHE A 105 -6.99 4.40 9.91
CA PHE A 105 -8.01 3.69 9.13
C PHE A 105 -7.50 3.08 7.81
N GLN A 106 -6.18 2.94 7.61
CA GLN A 106 -5.62 2.53 6.32
C GLN A 106 -5.73 1.03 6.00
N ARG A 107 -5.91 0.18 7.02
CA ARG A 107 -6.04 -1.27 6.82
C ARG A 107 -7.44 -1.59 6.31
N LEU A 108 -7.52 -2.48 5.32
CA LEU A 108 -8.78 -2.91 4.73
C LEU A 108 -9.35 -4.07 5.55
N TYR A 109 -10.59 -3.91 5.99
CA TYR A 109 -11.27 -4.85 6.87
C TYR A 109 -12.57 -5.33 6.23
N PRO A 110 -12.48 -6.15 5.18
CA PRO A 110 -13.67 -6.52 4.43
C PRO A 110 -14.60 -7.41 5.26
N ASN A 111 -14.12 -8.06 6.34
CA ASN A 111 -14.92 -8.90 7.23
C ASN A 111 -15.19 -8.31 8.62
N LYS A 112 -14.86 -7.04 8.88
CA LYS A 112 -15.20 -6.41 10.15
C LYS A 112 -16.55 -5.73 10.01
N ASP A 113 -17.58 -6.49 10.37
CA ASP A 113 -18.97 -6.04 10.49
C ASP A 113 -19.37 -5.72 11.94
N GLU A 114 -18.40 -5.78 12.86
CA GLU A 114 -18.55 -5.56 14.30
C GLU A 114 -17.43 -4.65 14.85
N ASP A 115 -17.69 -4.06 16.02
CA ASP A 115 -16.73 -3.26 16.77
C ASP A 115 -15.44 -4.06 17.04
N PHE A 116 -14.29 -3.42 16.88
CA PHE A 116 -13.01 -4.01 17.27
C PHE A 116 -12.03 -2.95 17.73
N SER A 117 -10.93 -3.38 18.34
CA SER A 117 -9.87 -2.48 18.79
C SER A 117 -8.48 -3.05 18.56
N TYR A 118 -7.54 -2.15 18.38
CA TYR A 118 -6.12 -2.44 18.48
C TYR A 118 -5.68 -2.32 19.92
N SER A 119 -4.88 -3.28 20.41
CA SER A 119 -4.27 -3.17 21.73
C SER A 119 -3.06 -2.22 21.70
N ALA A 120 -2.67 -1.73 22.88
CA ALA A 120 -1.44 -0.96 23.02
C ALA A 120 -0.25 -1.76 22.48
N THR A 121 0.71 -1.04 21.88
CA THR A 121 1.93 -1.55 21.25
C THR A 121 1.76 -2.57 20.11
N GLN A 122 0.53 -2.91 19.72
CA GLN A 122 0.26 -3.87 18.64
C GLN A 122 0.81 -3.38 17.29
N LEU A 123 0.55 -2.12 16.94
CA LEU A 123 0.94 -1.54 15.66
C LEU A 123 2.43 -1.19 15.60
N PHE A 124 2.95 -0.57 16.66
CA PHE A 124 4.36 -0.22 16.83
C PHE A 124 4.68 -0.08 18.33
N ALA A 125 5.96 -0.25 18.70
CA ALA A 125 6.37 -0.09 20.09
C ALA A 125 6.03 1.33 20.61
N GLY A 126 5.29 1.41 21.72
CA GLY A 126 4.79 2.68 22.28
C GLY A 126 3.45 3.17 21.71
N GLY A 127 2.84 2.44 20.78
CA GLY A 127 1.51 2.77 20.24
C GLY A 127 0.37 2.62 21.25
N ILE A 128 -0.73 3.33 21.01
CA ILE A 128 -1.90 3.38 21.89
C ILE A 128 -2.94 2.31 21.56
N LYS A 129 -3.87 2.07 22.51
CA LYS A 129 -5.13 1.37 22.25
C LYS A 129 -6.12 2.34 21.61
N PHE A 130 -6.83 1.89 20.57
CA PHE A 130 -7.95 2.61 19.97
C PHE A 130 -8.92 1.65 19.27
N GLY A 131 -10.16 2.07 19.07
CA GLY A 131 -11.24 1.24 18.53
C GLY A 131 -11.84 1.74 17.23
N PHE A 132 -12.62 0.87 16.59
CA PHE A 132 -13.54 1.21 15.51
C PHE A 132 -14.93 0.70 15.88
N LYS A 133 -15.93 1.50 15.55
CA LYS A 133 -17.34 1.16 15.73
C LYS A 133 -17.90 0.63 14.42
N ALA A 134 -18.79 -0.35 14.48
CA ALA A 134 -19.54 -0.81 13.34
C ALA A 134 -20.57 0.25 12.90
N LYS A 135 -20.83 0.29 11.60
CA LYS A 135 -21.81 1.15 10.97
C LYS A 135 -22.56 0.37 9.90
N SER A 136 -23.88 0.51 9.89
CA SER A 136 -24.74 -0.03 8.83
C SER A 136 -25.19 1.08 7.90
N LEU A 137 -25.16 0.77 6.60
CA LEU A 137 -25.79 1.54 5.54
C LEU A 137 -26.89 0.68 4.91
N TYR A 138 -27.96 1.30 4.45
CA TYR A 138 -29.12 0.60 3.89
C TYR A 138 -29.47 1.16 2.52
N THR A 139 -29.87 0.29 1.60
CA THR A 139 -30.49 0.69 0.34
C THR A 139 -31.93 1.18 0.58
N LYS A 140 -32.57 1.68 -0.50
CA LYS A 140 -34.00 2.03 -0.55
C LYS A 140 -34.84 0.96 0.13
N GLU A 141 -35.76 1.41 0.97
CA GLU A 141 -36.72 0.56 1.68
C GLU A 141 -36.07 -0.52 2.57
N ASN A 142 -34.79 -0.34 2.94
CA ASN A 142 -33.98 -1.29 3.72
C ASN A 142 -33.89 -2.69 3.09
N ALA A 143 -33.95 -2.79 1.76
CA ALA A 143 -33.93 -4.08 1.06
C ALA A 143 -32.60 -4.83 1.20
N LYS A 144 -31.48 -4.11 1.34
CA LYS A 144 -30.13 -4.68 1.55
C LYS A 144 -29.35 -3.84 2.55
N GLU A 145 -28.52 -4.52 3.34
CA GLU A 145 -27.65 -3.91 4.34
C GLU A 145 -26.18 -4.03 3.92
N LEU A 146 -25.43 -2.96 4.19
CA LEU A 146 -23.98 -2.89 4.05
C LEU A 146 -23.37 -2.55 5.42
N LYS A 147 -22.74 -3.53 6.07
CA LYS A 147 -22.02 -3.34 7.33
C LYS A 147 -20.56 -3.01 7.09
N THR A 148 -20.12 -1.89 7.64
CA THR A 148 -18.74 -1.40 7.62
C THR A 148 -18.35 -0.87 9.00
N ILE A 149 -17.26 -0.12 9.08
CA ILE A 149 -16.75 0.49 10.31
C ILE A 149 -16.56 1.99 10.14
N GLU A 150 -16.68 2.73 11.24
CA GLU A 150 -16.45 4.16 11.29
C GLU A 150 -14.98 4.48 11.52
N LYS A 151 -14.58 5.72 11.18
CA LYS A 151 -13.26 6.20 11.56
C LYS A 151 -13.14 6.36 13.09
N PRO A 152 -11.93 6.28 13.65
CA PRO A 152 -11.67 6.55 15.05
C PRO A 152 -12.11 7.96 15.47
N GLU A 153 -12.51 8.12 16.73
CA GLU A 153 -12.95 9.41 17.29
C GLU A 153 -11.77 10.39 17.45
N ASN A 154 -12.05 11.70 17.41
CA ASN A 154 -11.01 12.74 17.50
C ASN A 154 -10.15 12.61 18.77
N THR A 155 -10.73 12.16 19.89
CA THR A 155 -10.00 12.02 21.16
C THR A 155 -8.88 10.98 21.13
N GLU A 156 -8.93 10.03 20.19
CA GLU A 156 -7.89 9.02 19.96
C GLU A 156 -6.79 9.53 19.02
N VAL A 157 -7.12 10.47 18.13
CA VAL A 157 -6.23 11.03 17.10
C VAL A 157 -5.04 11.77 17.73
N ASP A 158 -5.28 12.62 18.73
CA ASP A 158 -4.19 13.37 19.38
C ASP A 158 -3.25 12.46 20.15
N LYS A 159 -3.80 11.49 20.89
CA LYS A 159 -3.00 10.47 21.60
C LYS A 159 -2.15 9.66 20.63
N TYR A 160 -2.70 9.35 19.45
CA TYR A 160 -1.97 8.64 18.41
C TYR A 160 -0.85 9.49 17.81
N ARG A 161 -1.09 10.80 17.57
CA ARG A 161 -0.07 11.76 17.13
C ARG A 161 1.11 11.76 18.10
N GLU A 162 0.83 11.97 19.39
CA GLU A 162 1.87 12.01 20.44
C GLU A 162 2.67 10.70 20.51
N ALA A 163 1.99 9.55 20.41
CA ALA A 163 2.64 8.25 20.41
C ALA A 163 3.58 8.07 19.20
N CYS A 164 3.14 8.49 18.01
CA CYS A 164 3.97 8.45 16.81
C CYS A 164 5.17 9.39 16.93
N LEU A 165 4.98 10.65 17.34
CA LEU A 165 6.08 11.61 17.51
C LEU A 165 7.11 11.13 18.52
N LYS A 166 6.65 10.56 19.65
CA LYS A 166 7.53 9.97 20.66
C LYS A 166 8.32 8.78 20.10
N ALA A 167 7.66 7.88 19.36
CA ALA A 167 8.33 6.72 18.78
C ALA A 167 9.33 7.11 17.68
N LEU A 168 8.98 8.06 16.83
CA LEU A 168 9.85 8.60 15.77
C LEU A 168 11.11 9.28 16.34
N ASN A 169 10.98 9.99 17.45
CA ASN A 169 12.09 10.67 18.15
C ASN A 169 12.94 9.75 19.04
N THR A 170 12.60 8.47 19.16
CA THR A 170 13.39 7.52 19.94
C THR A 170 14.73 7.25 19.22
N GLU A 171 15.82 7.19 19.99
CA GLU A 171 17.16 6.91 19.47
C GLU A 171 17.20 5.53 18.80
N TYR A 172 17.77 5.47 17.59
CA TYR A 172 17.93 4.24 16.83
C TYR A 172 19.17 3.48 17.33
N PRO A 173 19.01 2.31 17.96
CA PRO A 173 20.13 1.52 18.44
C PRO A 173 20.92 1.00 17.24
N SER A 174 22.14 1.50 17.04
CA SER A 174 22.98 1.15 15.89
C SER A 174 23.51 -0.30 15.93
N ASP A 175 23.37 -0.94 17.09
CA ASP A 175 23.80 -2.30 17.42
C ASP A 175 22.68 -3.35 17.28
N LYS A 176 21.44 -2.94 16.97
CA LYS A 176 20.29 -3.85 16.83
C LYS A 176 19.59 -3.71 15.48
N ASP A 177 19.19 -4.85 14.91
CA ASP A 177 18.30 -4.86 13.75
C ASP A 177 16.87 -4.51 14.19
N GLU A 178 16.55 -3.22 14.16
CA GLU A 178 15.21 -2.68 14.41
C GLU A 178 14.41 -2.45 13.11
N SER A 179 14.73 -3.18 12.03
CA SER A 179 14.02 -3.06 10.73
C SER A 179 12.52 -3.29 10.84
N GLY A 180 12.08 -4.18 11.75
CA GLY A 180 10.68 -4.42 12.04
C GLY A 180 9.97 -3.19 12.62
N GLN A 181 10.62 -2.48 13.54
CA GLN A 181 10.07 -1.24 14.11
C GLN A 181 10.08 -0.10 13.08
N ILE A 182 11.14 0.03 12.27
CA ILE A 182 11.15 1.00 11.16
C ILE A 182 10.00 0.73 10.19
N ALA A 183 9.77 -0.54 9.81
CA ALA A 183 8.69 -0.90 8.89
C ALA A 183 7.32 -0.54 9.46
N LYS A 184 7.10 -0.78 10.76
CA LYS A 184 5.89 -0.41 11.48
C LYS A 184 5.70 1.11 11.57
N LEU A 185 6.74 1.87 11.94
CA LEU A 185 6.66 3.34 12.01
C LEU A 185 6.47 3.97 10.63
N ARG A 186 7.11 3.42 9.59
CA ARG A 186 6.87 3.80 8.20
C ARG A 186 5.42 3.57 7.82
N GLU A 187 4.81 2.46 8.24
CA GLU A 187 3.41 2.17 7.95
C GLU A 187 2.45 3.09 8.71
N TRP A 188 2.71 3.33 10.00
CA TRP A 188 1.72 3.87 10.93
C TRP A 188 1.98 5.32 11.38
N CYS A 189 3.16 5.88 11.10
CA CYS A 189 3.57 7.23 11.52
C CYS A 189 4.12 8.07 10.35
N THR A 190 3.63 7.81 9.13
CA THR A 190 3.90 8.61 7.93
C THR A 190 2.59 9.04 7.29
N GLU A 191 2.61 10.14 6.55
CA GLU A 191 1.50 10.61 5.70
C GLU A 191 1.56 9.86 4.37
N PRO A 192 0.72 8.84 4.12
CA PRO A 192 0.87 7.98 2.98
C PRO A 192 0.14 8.54 1.77
N LYS A 193 0.69 8.29 0.57
CA LYS A 193 -0.02 8.45 -0.70
C LYS A 193 -0.88 7.22 -0.99
N ILE A 194 -1.80 7.31 -1.94
CA ILE A 194 -2.64 6.18 -2.36
C ILE A 194 -1.77 5.00 -2.81
N GLN A 195 -0.72 5.24 -3.59
CA GLN A 195 0.24 4.21 -4.01
C GLN A 195 0.91 3.48 -2.85
N ASP A 196 1.22 4.19 -1.75
CA ASP A 196 1.87 3.59 -0.58
C ASP A 196 0.92 2.60 0.11
N VAL A 197 -0.35 2.99 0.26
CA VAL A 197 -1.37 2.14 0.88
C VAL A 197 -1.68 0.94 0.00
N LEU A 198 -1.86 1.13 -1.31
CA LEU A 198 -2.09 0.02 -2.25
C LEU A 198 -0.91 -0.97 -2.27
N SER A 199 0.33 -0.47 -2.27
CA SER A 199 1.52 -1.32 -2.20
C SER A 199 1.61 -2.13 -0.90
N ARG A 200 1.18 -1.56 0.24
CA ARG A 200 1.08 -2.29 1.53
C ARG A 200 0.06 -3.43 1.43
N HIS A 201 -1.01 -3.23 0.68
CA HIS A 201 -2.04 -4.23 0.33
C HIS A 201 -1.67 -5.05 -0.92
N LYS A 202 -0.40 -5.09 -1.31
CA LYS A 202 0.14 -5.96 -2.38
C LYS A 202 -0.42 -5.73 -3.78
N PHE A 203 -1.12 -4.63 -4.05
CA PHE A 203 -1.44 -4.25 -5.42
C PHE A 203 -0.17 -3.87 -6.18
N HIS A 204 -0.13 -4.27 -7.44
CA HIS A 204 0.95 -3.93 -8.37
C HIS A 204 0.54 -2.67 -9.14
N VAL A 205 0.81 -1.51 -8.55
CA VAL A 205 0.34 -0.21 -9.07
C VAL A 205 1.15 0.27 -10.27
N PHE A 206 0.51 1.05 -11.16
CA PHE A 206 1.14 1.54 -12.39
C PHE A 206 2.27 2.55 -12.19
N SER A 207 2.44 3.12 -11.00
CA SER A 207 3.57 4.00 -10.68
C SER A 207 4.87 3.23 -10.39
N ASP A 208 4.81 1.90 -10.27
CA ASP A 208 5.96 1.08 -9.96
C ASP A 208 6.61 0.53 -11.23
N SER A 209 7.85 0.97 -11.48
CA SER A 209 8.63 0.62 -12.66
C SER A 209 8.85 -0.88 -12.85
N ARG A 210 8.68 -1.70 -11.81
CA ARG A 210 8.79 -3.16 -11.90
C ARG A 210 7.69 -3.77 -12.77
N TYR A 211 6.56 -3.10 -12.92
CA TYR A 211 5.39 -3.57 -13.67
C TYR A 211 5.17 -2.82 -14.99
N GLU A 212 6.15 -2.03 -15.45
CA GLU A 212 6.02 -1.17 -16.63
C GLU A 212 5.60 -1.94 -17.90
N LYS A 213 6.04 -3.20 -18.02
CA LYS A 213 5.74 -4.05 -19.19
C LYS A 213 4.29 -4.55 -19.19
N GLU A 214 3.68 -4.65 -18.02
CA GLU A 214 2.31 -5.13 -17.83
C GLU A 214 1.27 -4.01 -17.97
N ILE A 215 1.66 -2.74 -17.78
CA ILE A 215 0.74 -1.59 -17.71
C ILE A 215 -0.18 -1.50 -18.94
N GLU A 216 0.37 -1.50 -20.15
CA GLU A 216 -0.46 -1.35 -21.37
C GLU A 216 -1.50 -2.47 -21.48
N SER A 217 -1.07 -3.71 -21.29
CA SER A 217 -1.97 -4.87 -21.33
C SER A 217 -3.03 -4.84 -20.22
N SER A 218 -2.65 -4.34 -19.04
CA SER A 218 -3.53 -4.19 -17.88
C SER A 218 -4.62 -3.17 -18.15
N ILE A 219 -4.25 -1.99 -18.67
CA ILE A 219 -5.20 -0.94 -19.02
C ILE A 219 -6.17 -1.43 -20.11
N LYS A 220 -5.67 -2.14 -21.13
CA LYS A 220 -6.55 -2.72 -22.16
C LYS A 220 -7.58 -3.68 -21.58
N LYS A 221 -7.18 -4.57 -20.66
CA LYS A 221 -8.11 -5.47 -19.96
C LYS A 221 -9.14 -4.71 -19.12
N ILE A 222 -8.69 -3.72 -18.36
CA ILE A 222 -9.55 -2.87 -17.53
C ILE A 222 -10.60 -2.16 -18.39
N LEU A 223 -10.17 -1.54 -19.48
CA LEU A 223 -11.06 -0.85 -20.41
C LEU A 223 -12.02 -1.82 -21.11
N ALA A 224 -11.55 -2.98 -21.58
CA ALA A 224 -12.42 -3.99 -22.19
C ALA A 224 -13.46 -4.54 -21.20
N GLY A 225 -13.15 -4.58 -19.90
CA GLY A 225 -14.05 -5.03 -18.85
C GLY A 225 -15.05 -3.96 -18.39
N TRP A 226 -14.58 -2.75 -18.09
CA TRP A 226 -15.41 -1.69 -17.52
C TRP A 226 -16.08 -0.78 -18.55
N PHE A 227 -15.49 -0.62 -19.73
CA PHE A 227 -16.02 0.26 -20.78
C PHE A 227 -16.73 -0.56 -21.86
N LYS A 228 -17.62 -1.46 -21.43
CA LYS A 228 -18.49 -2.29 -22.28
C LYS A 228 -19.95 -2.15 -21.86
N LYS A 229 -20.85 -2.42 -22.81
CA LYS A 229 -22.30 -2.52 -22.57
C LYS A 229 -22.73 -3.99 -22.61
N GLU A 230 -23.56 -4.39 -21.64
CA GLU A 230 -24.16 -5.73 -21.57
C GLU A 230 -25.68 -5.59 -21.39
N GLY A 231 -26.44 -5.99 -22.41
CA GLY A 231 -27.87 -5.66 -22.47
C GLY A 231 -28.06 -4.15 -22.50
N GLU A 232 -28.86 -3.62 -21.58
CA GLU A 232 -29.03 -2.17 -21.41
C GLU A 232 -28.01 -1.54 -20.44
N THR A 233 -27.20 -2.35 -19.76
CA THR A 233 -26.30 -1.86 -18.71
C THR A 233 -24.98 -1.40 -19.29
N LYS A 234 -24.64 -0.13 -19.04
CA LYS A 234 -23.34 0.47 -19.36
C LYS A 234 -22.45 0.45 -18.14
N TRP A 235 -21.44 -0.42 -18.12
CA TRP A 235 -20.63 -0.62 -16.91
C TRP A 235 -19.76 0.58 -16.54
N TRP A 236 -19.42 1.44 -17.50
CA TRP A 236 -18.68 2.67 -17.25
C TRP A 236 -19.49 3.70 -16.45
N GLU A 237 -20.81 3.54 -16.33
CA GLU A 237 -21.69 4.37 -15.50
C GLU A 237 -21.77 3.86 -14.05
N LYS A 238 -21.20 2.68 -13.75
CA LYS A 238 -21.20 2.05 -12.43
C LYS A 238 -19.92 2.30 -11.61
N GLN A 239 -19.13 3.29 -12.04
CA GLN A 239 -17.90 3.76 -11.38
C GLN A 239 -17.91 5.29 -11.26
N SER A 240 -17.05 5.86 -10.42
CA SER A 240 -16.89 7.31 -10.21
C SER A 240 -15.47 7.82 -10.41
N PHE A 241 -14.53 6.94 -10.79
CA PHE A 241 -13.14 7.28 -11.04
C PHE A 241 -12.96 8.18 -12.26
N PHE A 242 -13.64 7.85 -13.36
CA PHE A 242 -13.72 8.66 -14.57
C PHE A 242 -15.01 9.46 -14.55
N SER A 243 -14.88 10.78 -14.71
CA SER A 243 -16.00 11.69 -14.95
C SER A 243 -16.64 11.44 -16.33
N GLU A 244 -17.84 11.98 -16.54
CA GLU A 244 -18.57 11.78 -17.80
C GLU A 244 -17.79 12.22 -19.03
N ASP A 245 -17.05 13.33 -18.95
CA ASP A 245 -16.26 13.83 -20.09
C ASP A 245 -15.03 12.97 -20.36
N GLU A 246 -14.39 12.43 -19.30
CA GLU A 246 -13.30 11.47 -19.45
C GLU A 246 -13.80 10.15 -20.04
N VAL A 247 -15.00 9.71 -19.65
CA VAL A 247 -15.66 8.54 -20.25
C VAL A 247 -15.92 8.76 -21.75
N LYS A 248 -16.45 9.92 -22.15
CA LYS A 248 -16.63 10.26 -23.57
C LYS A 248 -15.31 10.25 -24.34
N GLN A 249 -14.24 10.78 -23.74
CA GLN A 249 -12.90 10.78 -24.33
C GLN A 249 -12.35 9.36 -24.51
N ILE A 250 -12.54 8.48 -23.53
CA ILE A 250 -12.15 7.08 -23.61
C ILE A 250 -12.94 6.36 -24.70
N LEU A 251 -14.26 6.52 -24.73
CA LEU A 251 -15.14 5.80 -25.66
C LEU A 251 -15.06 6.31 -27.11
N LYS A 252 -14.65 7.57 -27.33
CA LYS A 252 -14.58 8.19 -28.67
C LYS A 252 -15.87 8.00 -29.49
N GLY A 253 -17.03 8.11 -28.84
CA GLY A 253 -18.34 7.95 -29.49
C GLY A 253 -18.83 6.51 -29.68
N LYS A 254 -18.13 5.50 -29.14
CA LYS A 254 -18.62 4.11 -29.14
C LYS A 254 -19.77 3.92 -28.13
N GLU A 255 -21.01 3.92 -28.63
CA GLU A 255 -22.22 3.79 -27.79
C GLU A 255 -22.30 2.45 -27.04
N GLU A 256 -21.75 1.38 -27.61
CA GLU A 256 -21.74 0.03 -27.03
C GLU A 256 -20.48 -0.27 -26.21
N GLY A 257 -19.53 0.66 -26.14
CA GLY A 257 -18.23 0.43 -25.53
C GLY A 257 -17.28 -0.40 -26.40
N PHE A 258 -16.30 -1.03 -25.75
CA PHE A 258 -15.32 -1.93 -26.36
C PHE A 258 -15.78 -3.38 -26.26
N LYS A 259 -15.69 -4.12 -27.36
CA LYS A 259 -15.98 -5.57 -27.36
C LYS A 259 -14.76 -6.43 -27.04
N SER A 260 -13.57 -5.89 -27.21
CA SER A 260 -12.30 -6.60 -26.99
C SER A 260 -11.14 -5.64 -26.77
N GLU A 261 -10.03 -6.16 -26.26
CA GLU A 261 -8.78 -5.41 -26.06
C GLU A 261 -8.19 -4.83 -27.35
N SER A 262 -8.45 -5.47 -28.50
CA SER A 262 -7.93 -5.04 -29.80
C SER A 262 -8.56 -3.75 -30.32
N GLU A 263 -9.73 -3.38 -29.79
CA GLU A 263 -10.44 -2.15 -30.15
C GLU A 263 -9.91 -0.91 -29.42
N ILE A 264 -8.94 -1.09 -28.51
CA ILE A 264 -8.40 -0.06 -27.63
C ILE A 264 -7.08 0.43 -28.20
N GLU A 265 -7.08 1.71 -28.54
CA GLU A 265 -5.97 2.43 -29.13
C GLU A 265 -4.99 2.93 -28.05
N LYS A 266 -3.76 3.20 -28.49
CA LYS A 266 -2.69 3.69 -27.64
C LYS A 266 -3.03 4.99 -26.91
N GLU A 267 -3.80 5.87 -27.55
CA GLU A 267 -4.20 7.16 -26.96
C GLU A 267 -5.10 6.98 -25.73
N GLN A 268 -6.01 6.01 -25.75
CA GLN A 268 -6.87 5.69 -24.61
C GLN A 268 -6.05 5.08 -23.46
N VAL A 269 -5.10 4.22 -23.81
CA VAL A 269 -4.16 3.64 -22.83
C VAL A 269 -3.35 4.74 -22.14
N GLU A 270 -2.77 5.65 -22.92
CA GLU A 270 -1.94 6.73 -22.37
C GLU A 270 -2.77 7.68 -21.50
N PHE A 271 -3.99 8.02 -21.92
CA PHE A 271 -4.90 8.83 -21.13
C PHE A 271 -5.17 8.20 -19.74
N VAL A 272 -5.52 6.92 -19.70
CA VAL A 272 -5.76 6.20 -18.43
C VAL A 272 -4.49 6.10 -17.60
N LYS A 273 -3.33 5.80 -18.23
CA LYS A 273 -2.04 5.74 -17.54
C LYS A 273 -1.73 7.05 -16.83
N GLN A 274 -1.84 8.18 -17.52
CA GLN A 274 -1.55 9.51 -16.97
C GLN A 274 -2.49 9.84 -15.80
N LYS A 275 -3.80 9.61 -15.96
CA LYS A 275 -4.75 9.79 -14.85
C LYS A 275 -4.36 8.92 -13.66
N CYS A 276 -4.04 7.65 -13.89
CA CYS A 276 -3.63 6.75 -12.81
C CYS A 276 -2.39 7.22 -12.07
N LEU A 277 -1.35 7.69 -12.77
CA LEU A 277 -0.14 8.22 -12.12
C LEU A 277 -0.45 9.46 -11.26
N GLN A 278 -1.35 10.34 -11.72
CA GLN A 278 -1.78 11.51 -10.96
C GLN A 278 -2.58 11.13 -9.71
N GLU A 279 -3.52 10.19 -9.83
CA GLU A 279 -4.38 9.75 -8.72
C GLU A 279 -3.59 8.95 -7.68
N LEU A 280 -2.65 8.10 -8.11
CA LEU A 280 -1.75 7.33 -7.23
C LEU A 280 -0.85 8.21 -6.36
N ASP A 281 -0.50 9.41 -6.83
CA ASP A 281 0.36 10.36 -6.11
C ASP A 281 -0.38 11.22 -5.08
N LYS A 282 -1.72 11.20 -5.07
CA LYS A 282 -2.52 11.94 -4.09
C LYS A 282 -2.36 11.36 -2.69
N ASN A 283 -2.58 12.21 -1.69
CA ASN A 283 -2.66 11.78 -0.29
C ASN A 283 -3.77 10.75 -0.12
N PHE A 284 -3.52 9.74 0.71
CA PHE A 284 -4.53 8.74 1.01
C PHE A 284 -5.66 9.32 1.85
N GLU A 285 -6.87 9.19 1.31
CA GLU A 285 -8.11 9.50 2.00
C GLU A 285 -9.09 8.34 1.85
N ARG A 286 -9.79 8.04 2.94
CA ARG A 286 -10.80 6.99 3.01
C ARG A 286 -11.93 7.50 3.87
N LYS A 287 -13.19 7.26 3.54
CA LYS A 287 -14.35 7.59 4.37
C LYS A 287 -15.28 6.40 4.53
N ASN A 288 -15.62 5.73 3.44
CA ASN A 288 -16.74 4.79 3.39
C ASN A 288 -16.37 3.38 2.93
N PHE A 289 -15.09 3.03 2.81
CA PHE A 289 -14.71 1.72 2.27
C PHE A 289 -15.32 0.54 3.07
N TYR A 290 -15.90 -0.46 2.42
CA TYR A 290 -16.12 -0.57 0.97
C TYR A 290 -17.54 -0.08 0.65
N LEU A 291 -17.65 0.92 -0.23
CA LEU A 291 -18.93 1.49 -0.67
C LEU A 291 -18.85 1.64 -2.18
N THR A 292 -19.81 1.06 -2.89
CA THR A 292 -19.83 1.07 -4.37
C THR A 292 -20.77 2.15 -4.86
N LYS A 293 -20.55 2.62 -6.09
CA LYS A 293 -21.50 3.54 -6.74
C LYS A 293 -22.87 2.89 -6.88
N ASP A 294 -22.91 1.60 -7.21
CA ASP A 294 -24.16 0.85 -7.33
C ASP A 294 -24.98 0.83 -6.01
N PHE A 295 -24.31 0.73 -4.86
CA PHE A 295 -24.98 0.85 -3.55
C PHE A 295 -25.55 2.26 -3.35
N ILE A 296 -24.73 3.29 -3.58
CA ILE A 296 -25.09 4.70 -3.39
C ILE A 296 -26.30 5.07 -4.26
N ASP A 297 -26.32 4.66 -5.52
CA ASP A 297 -27.41 4.94 -6.47
C ASP A 297 -28.75 4.30 -6.03
N GLN A 298 -28.67 3.27 -5.18
CA GLN A 298 -29.82 2.60 -4.58
C GLN A 298 -30.22 3.18 -3.22
N MET A 299 -29.58 4.22 -2.70
CA MET A 299 -29.95 4.86 -1.43
C MET A 299 -31.03 5.93 -1.60
N ASN A 300 -31.79 6.20 -0.53
CA ASN A 300 -32.79 7.27 -0.50
C ASN A 300 -32.15 8.67 -0.46
N ASP A 301 -31.06 8.83 0.30
CA ASP A 301 -30.33 10.10 0.44
C ASP A 301 -28.82 9.84 0.38
N PRO A 302 -28.22 9.92 -0.82
CA PRO A 302 -26.79 9.69 -1.00
C PRO A 302 -25.93 10.95 -0.80
N SER A 303 -26.51 12.11 -0.45
CA SER A 303 -25.90 13.43 -0.68
C SER A 303 -24.50 13.64 -0.06
N ASP A 304 -24.20 12.98 1.07
CA ASP A 304 -22.90 13.06 1.74
C ASP A 304 -21.96 11.87 1.48
N LEU A 305 -22.42 10.85 0.73
CA LEU A 305 -21.68 9.62 0.49
C LEU A 305 -21.02 9.63 -0.89
N LYS A 306 -19.76 9.20 -0.90
CA LYS A 306 -18.95 9.05 -2.10
C LYS A 306 -18.17 7.75 -2.01
N VAL A 307 -17.92 7.15 -3.17
CA VAL A 307 -16.95 6.05 -3.29
C VAL A 307 -15.57 6.60 -2.95
N ASP A 308 -14.83 5.87 -2.13
CA ASP A 308 -13.47 6.27 -1.79
C ASP A 308 -12.58 6.13 -3.02
N LEU A 309 -11.88 7.20 -3.41
CA LEU A 309 -10.97 7.21 -4.56
C LEU A 309 -9.97 6.05 -4.51
N PHE A 310 -9.42 5.75 -3.33
CA PHE A 310 -8.52 4.61 -3.10
C PHE A 310 -9.11 3.28 -3.62
N GLN A 311 -10.41 3.05 -3.41
CA GLN A 311 -11.11 1.82 -3.81
C GLN A 311 -11.06 1.64 -5.33
N GLU A 312 -11.28 2.72 -6.08
CA GLU A 312 -11.33 2.68 -7.53
C GLU A 312 -9.94 2.78 -8.16
N VAL A 313 -8.99 3.49 -7.53
CA VAL A 313 -7.58 3.46 -7.96
C VAL A 313 -7.01 2.04 -7.88
N ALA A 314 -7.41 1.24 -6.88
CA ALA A 314 -7.04 -0.17 -6.85
C ALA A 314 -7.56 -0.94 -8.07
N ILE A 315 -8.76 -0.62 -8.55
CA ILE A 315 -9.42 -1.27 -9.69
C ILE A 315 -8.78 -0.84 -11.01
N PHE A 316 -8.63 0.47 -11.21
CA PHE A 316 -8.25 1.05 -12.51
C PHE A 316 -6.74 1.26 -12.69
N CYS A 317 -5.96 1.32 -11.60
CA CYS A 317 -4.56 1.75 -11.63
C CYS A 317 -3.57 0.71 -11.09
N SER A 318 -3.95 -0.57 -11.18
CA SER A 318 -3.10 -1.69 -10.82
C SER A 318 -3.19 -2.82 -11.85
N VAL A 319 -2.15 -3.65 -11.89
CA VAL A 319 -2.18 -4.90 -12.67
C VAL A 319 -3.34 -5.76 -12.17
N PRO A 320 -4.20 -6.31 -13.06
CA PRO A 320 -5.37 -7.07 -12.67
C PRO A 320 -5.06 -8.21 -11.70
N THR A 321 -5.88 -8.33 -10.67
CA THR A 321 -5.84 -9.42 -9.69
C THR A 321 -7.23 -9.97 -9.43
N THR A 322 -7.33 -11.26 -9.12
CA THR A 322 -8.58 -11.92 -8.75
C THR A 322 -8.83 -11.83 -7.25
N ALA A 323 -10.09 -11.96 -6.84
CA ALA A 323 -10.46 -11.95 -5.42
C ALA A 323 -9.78 -13.11 -4.67
N GLU A 324 -9.64 -14.27 -5.31
CA GLU A 324 -8.88 -15.41 -4.78
C GLU A 324 -7.41 -15.06 -4.53
N SER A 325 -6.70 -14.55 -5.54
CA SER A 325 -5.29 -14.16 -5.39
C SER A 325 -5.12 -13.11 -4.31
N TYR A 326 -6.01 -12.11 -4.27
CA TYR A 326 -5.93 -11.06 -3.26
C TYR A 326 -6.16 -11.58 -1.83
N VAL A 327 -7.19 -12.41 -1.61
CA VAL A 327 -7.46 -12.99 -0.29
C VAL A 327 -6.28 -13.84 0.19
N ASN A 328 -5.70 -14.66 -0.70
CA ASN A 328 -4.61 -15.56 -0.35
C ASN A 328 -3.26 -14.83 -0.17
N GLU A 329 -2.90 -13.95 -1.10
CA GLU A 329 -1.56 -13.35 -1.18
C GLU A 329 -1.44 -12.05 -0.40
N ALA A 330 -2.47 -11.19 -0.46
CA ALA A 330 -2.44 -9.88 0.17
C ALA A 330 -2.98 -9.92 1.60
N MET A 331 -4.16 -10.52 1.78
CA MET A 331 -4.82 -10.59 3.08
C MET A 331 -4.38 -11.78 3.92
N GLN A 332 -3.72 -12.76 3.31
CA GLN A 332 -3.28 -14.00 3.96
C GLN A 332 -4.43 -14.78 4.63
N GLY A 333 -5.65 -14.63 4.10
CA GLY A 333 -6.86 -15.31 4.59
C GLY A 333 -7.00 -16.74 4.07
N ILE A 334 -8.17 -17.30 4.29
CA ILE A 334 -8.67 -18.50 3.61
C ILE A 334 -9.94 -18.14 2.83
N LEU A 335 -10.20 -18.88 1.76
CA LEU A 335 -11.40 -18.72 0.96
C LEU A 335 -12.54 -19.51 1.60
N LYS A 336 -13.70 -18.89 1.72
CA LYS A 336 -14.92 -19.60 2.08
C LYS A 336 -15.27 -20.67 1.06
N THR A 337 -15.84 -21.76 1.57
CA THR A 337 -16.35 -22.88 0.76
C THR A 337 -17.87 -22.85 0.62
N THR A 338 -18.58 -22.18 1.54
CA THR A 338 -20.03 -21.94 1.49
C THR A 338 -20.37 -20.56 2.05
N PHE A 339 -21.54 -20.03 1.71
CA PHE A 339 -22.11 -18.82 2.33
C PHE A 339 -23.20 -19.17 3.35
N THR A 340 -23.15 -18.52 4.49
CA THR A 340 -24.17 -18.58 5.55
C THR A 340 -25.41 -17.77 5.19
N GLU A 341 -26.55 -18.03 5.84
CA GLU A 341 -27.77 -17.25 5.61
C GLU A 341 -27.59 -15.75 5.91
N LYS A 342 -26.83 -15.41 6.96
CA LYS A 342 -26.48 -14.02 7.28
C LYS A 342 -25.71 -13.35 6.13
N GLU A 343 -24.83 -14.07 5.44
CA GLU A 343 -24.07 -13.52 4.32
C GLU A 343 -24.92 -13.33 3.07
N LYS A 344 -26.00 -14.11 2.91
CA LYS A 344 -26.96 -13.93 1.80
C LYS A 344 -27.79 -12.64 1.94
N GLU A 345 -27.87 -12.10 3.15
CA GLU A 345 -28.50 -10.80 3.43
C GLU A 345 -27.58 -9.61 3.08
N ASP A 346 -26.25 -9.82 3.02
CA ASP A 346 -25.28 -8.77 2.69
C ASP A 346 -25.49 -8.24 1.27
N TYR A 347 -25.33 -6.94 1.08
CA TYR A 347 -25.42 -6.30 -0.24
C TYR A 347 -24.50 -6.92 -1.29
N CYS A 348 -23.34 -7.43 -0.89
CA CYS A 348 -22.39 -8.05 -1.81
C CYS A 348 -22.86 -9.40 -2.35
N TYR A 349 -23.89 -10.02 -1.75
CA TYR A 349 -24.42 -11.30 -2.20
C TYR A 349 -25.33 -11.12 -3.41
N ILE A 350 -25.09 -11.95 -4.42
CA ILE A 350 -25.88 -12.10 -5.63
C ILE A 350 -26.57 -13.47 -5.57
N GLU A 351 -27.89 -13.46 -5.73
CA GLU A 351 -28.71 -14.66 -5.67
C GLU A 351 -28.26 -15.70 -6.69
N GLY A 352 -28.13 -16.96 -6.24
CA GLY A 352 -27.70 -18.08 -7.07
C GLY A 352 -26.20 -18.18 -7.34
N LYS A 353 -25.37 -17.25 -6.84
CA LYS A 353 -23.90 -17.37 -6.91
C LYS A 353 -23.34 -18.06 -5.68
N GLU A 354 -22.38 -18.96 -5.91
CA GLU A 354 -21.65 -19.72 -4.91
C GLU A 354 -20.22 -19.18 -4.76
N PRO A 355 -19.47 -19.50 -3.68
CA PRO A 355 -18.12 -18.98 -3.49
C PRO A 355 -17.18 -19.18 -4.70
N GLN A 356 -17.34 -20.25 -5.47
CA GLN A 356 -16.52 -20.49 -6.65
C GLN A 356 -16.70 -19.40 -7.73
N ASP A 357 -17.89 -18.82 -7.86
CA ASP A 357 -18.17 -17.73 -8.81
C ASP A 357 -17.48 -16.43 -8.40
N TYR A 358 -17.29 -16.20 -7.10
CA TYR A 358 -16.63 -15.00 -6.60
C TYR A 358 -15.11 -15.07 -6.78
N LYS A 359 -14.51 -16.28 -6.80
CA LYS A 359 -13.04 -16.44 -6.82
C LYS A 359 -12.40 -15.86 -8.08
N THR A 360 -13.09 -15.99 -9.21
CA THR A 360 -12.62 -15.56 -10.53
C THR A 360 -12.86 -14.08 -10.78
N ILE A 361 -13.68 -13.42 -9.94
CA ILE A 361 -13.94 -11.99 -10.04
C ILE A 361 -12.63 -11.25 -9.85
N SER A 362 -12.34 -10.36 -10.80
CA SER A 362 -11.10 -9.61 -10.83
C SER A 362 -11.37 -8.11 -10.82
N THR A 363 -10.33 -7.31 -10.63
CA THR A 363 -10.44 -5.85 -10.75
C THR A 363 -10.90 -5.38 -12.14
N THR A 364 -10.84 -6.23 -13.17
CA THR A 364 -11.37 -5.89 -14.51
C THR A 364 -12.85 -6.23 -14.67
N ASP A 365 -13.47 -6.89 -13.70
CA ASP A 365 -14.87 -7.29 -13.74
C ASP A 365 -15.74 -6.26 -12.98
N PRO A 366 -16.71 -5.60 -13.65
CA PRO A 366 -17.68 -4.72 -13.00
C PRO A 366 -18.51 -5.40 -11.91
N PHE A 367 -18.69 -6.72 -12.03
CA PHE A 367 -19.39 -7.59 -11.09
C PHE A 367 -20.74 -7.03 -10.67
N GLU A 368 -21.61 -6.77 -11.66
CA GLU A 368 -22.94 -6.17 -11.45
C GLU A 368 -22.91 -4.81 -10.73
N GLY A 369 -21.80 -4.07 -10.85
CA GLY A 369 -21.56 -2.79 -10.16
C GLY A 369 -21.15 -2.93 -8.70
N LYS A 370 -21.16 -4.16 -8.14
CA LYS A 370 -20.70 -4.47 -6.78
C LYS A 370 -19.19 -4.54 -6.68
N THR A 371 -18.50 -4.67 -7.81
CA THR A 371 -17.04 -4.61 -7.94
C THR A 371 -16.28 -5.76 -7.28
N PHE A 372 -14.98 -5.83 -7.58
CA PHE A 372 -14.01 -6.71 -6.94
C PHE A 372 -14.06 -6.73 -5.40
N TRP A 373 -14.33 -5.59 -4.75
CA TRP A 373 -14.28 -5.50 -3.29
C TRP A 373 -15.40 -6.28 -2.60
N CYS A 374 -16.57 -6.36 -3.22
CA CYS A 374 -17.65 -7.21 -2.72
C CYS A 374 -17.28 -8.69 -2.79
N ALA A 375 -16.58 -9.10 -3.85
CA ALA A 375 -16.11 -10.48 -3.97
C ALA A 375 -15.05 -10.82 -2.91
N VAL A 376 -14.08 -9.93 -2.69
CA VAL A 376 -13.10 -10.09 -1.61
C VAL A 376 -13.78 -10.20 -0.25
N ARG A 377 -14.79 -9.37 0.04
CA ARG A 377 -15.53 -9.47 1.30
C ARG A 377 -16.19 -10.81 1.52
N LEU A 378 -17.00 -11.24 0.56
CA LEU A 378 -17.76 -12.47 0.76
C LEU A 378 -16.83 -13.69 0.78
N LEU A 379 -15.73 -13.68 0.03
CA LEU A 379 -14.79 -14.80 0.03
C LEU A 379 -13.90 -14.88 1.25
N TYR A 380 -13.58 -13.74 1.86
CA TYR A 380 -12.57 -13.70 2.91
C TYR A 380 -13.06 -14.39 4.18
N GLU A 381 -12.25 -15.33 4.66
CA GLU A 381 -12.36 -15.90 5.99
C GLU A 381 -11.01 -15.82 6.70
N THR A 382 -11.05 -15.53 8.01
CA THR A 382 -9.82 -15.42 8.80
C THR A 382 -9.27 -16.81 9.04
N LYS A 383 -7.95 -17.00 8.88
CA LYS A 383 -7.31 -18.27 9.25
C LYS A 383 -7.64 -18.63 10.71
N PRO A 384 -8.05 -19.88 10.98
CA PRO A 384 -8.17 -20.35 12.35
C PRO A 384 -6.86 -20.08 13.07
N LYS A 385 -6.93 -19.55 14.30
CA LYS A 385 -5.74 -19.54 15.14
C LYS A 385 -5.36 -20.99 15.38
N GLU A 386 -4.20 -21.42 14.89
CA GLU A 386 -3.62 -22.70 15.27
C GLU A 386 -3.55 -22.71 16.81
N SER A 387 -4.38 -23.56 17.41
CA SER A 387 -4.57 -23.68 18.86
C SER A 387 -3.44 -24.42 19.53
#